data_AF-A0A2E3HST0-F1
#
_entry.id   AF-A0A2E3HST0-F1
#
_cell.length_a   1.000
_cell.length_b   1.000
_cell.length_c   1.000
_cell.angle_alpha   90.00
_cell.angle_beta   90.00
_cell.angle_gamma   90.00
#
_symmetry.space_group_name_H-M   'P 1'
#
loop_
_entity.id
_entity.type
_entity.pdbx_description
1 polymer ?
#
loop_
_entity_poly.entity_id
_entity_poly.type
_entity_poly.pdbx_seq_one_letter_code
_entity_poly.pdbx_strand_id
1 'polypeptide(L)'
;MNTELTTRISRRTWIKNSIIGLGFPLTIGSQTFAQLDEIALKIGIVTDAHYADKGTVGNRHYQDSVLKMDATVDVFNEHQLDFAVFMGDLIDGHVSAEADLKNMSIIEAPFSRFKGDRHYVLGNHDLLKLEKDQFIEHCGAKKPYYSFDQQEYHFVILDACFNPDNSDYKAGNFNWTESYVSKEELAWLEADLQQTSYPTVVFVHQRLDDENSHYGVKNAPVVRDILQQSQVVMAVLQGHNHIWDYRAISGIHYFSLLALVEGAGLENNAYSTLSLHKDRHIVLHGEGANSPFRHLISVDPISHRLTSWTEIKSETISPYIV
;
A
#
# COMPACT_ATOMS: atom_id res chain seq x y z
N MET A 1 -15.71 60.60 -17.92
CA MET A 1 -14.57 59.74 -17.52
C MET A 1 -15.15 58.37 -17.20
N ASN A 2 -14.49 57.32 -17.67
CA ASN A 2 -14.79 55.88 -17.52
C ASN A 2 -15.24 55.50 -16.08
N THR A 3 -16.01 54.45 -15.78
CA THR A 3 -16.86 53.46 -16.50
C THR A 3 -17.76 52.81 -15.39
N GLU A 4 -18.85 52.06 -15.62
CA GLU A 4 -19.48 51.50 -16.82
C GLU A 4 -21.01 51.34 -16.59
N LEU A 5 -21.73 50.63 -17.47
CA LEU A 5 -23.14 50.24 -17.28
C LEU A 5 -23.37 48.75 -17.61
N THR A 6 -24.00 48.04 -16.67
CA THR A 6 -24.95 46.91 -16.83
C THR A 6 -25.02 46.13 -18.17
N THR A 7 -25.06 44.79 -18.11
CA THR A 7 -26.32 43.99 -18.26
C THR A 7 -26.10 42.46 -18.24
N ARG A 8 -27.13 41.72 -17.79
CA ARG A 8 -27.30 40.26 -18.01
C ARG A 8 -28.03 40.02 -19.34
N ILE A 9 -27.52 39.15 -20.22
CA ILE A 9 -28.26 38.52 -21.34
C ILE A 9 -27.67 37.10 -21.51
N SER A 10 -28.32 36.03 -21.03
CA SER A 10 -29.37 35.18 -21.65
C SER A 10 -28.88 34.16 -22.69
N ARG A 11 -29.38 32.91 -22.60
CA ARG A 11 -29.02 31.76 -23.45
C ARG A 11 -29.70 31.79 -24.83
N ARG A 12 -29.03 31.15 -25.81
CA ARG A 12 -29.46 30.77 -27.19
C ARG A 12 -29.53 31.89 -28.23
N THR A 13 -28.74 31.75 -29.30
CA THR A 13 -29.22 31.64 -30.68
C THR A 13 -28.13 30.94 -31.52
N TRP A 14 -28.53 30.12 -32.51
CA TRP A 14 -27.67 29.30 -33.35
C TRP A 14 -27.85 29.73 -34.81
N ILE A 15 -26.78 30.18 -35.48
CA ILE A 15 -26.81 30.50 -36.93
C ILE A 15 -25.55 29.95 -37.60
N LYS A 16 -25.74 29.27 -38.73
CA LYS A 16 -24.69 28.82 -39.66
C LYS A 16 -24.36 29.94 -40.66
N ASN A 17 -23.08 30.14 -40.99
CA ASN A 17 -22.52 29.93 -42.35
C ASN A 17 -21.13 30.57 -42.53
N SER A 18 -20.16 29.70 -42.78
CA SER A 18 -18.97 29.80 -43.66
C SER A 18 -18.46 31.15 -44.17
N ILE A 19 -17.19 31.45 -43.88
CA ILE A 19 -16.23 31.98 -44.86
C ILE A 19 -14.94 31.14 -44.81
N ILE A 20 -14.39 30.84 -45.99
CA ILE A 20 -13.18 30.02 -46.18
C ILE A 20 -11.92 30.87 -45.94
N GLY A 21 -10.99 30.36 -45.14
CA GLY A 21 -9.65 30.94 -44.96
C GLY A 21 -8.61 29.84 -44.87
N LEU A 22 -7.67 29.81 -45.82
CA LEU A 22 -6.58 28.83 -45.87
C LEU A 22 -5.64 29.02 -44.66
N GLY A 23 -5.63 28.03 -43.76
CA GLY A 23 -4.69 27.92 -42.66
C GLY A 23 -4.34 26.46 -42.45
N PHE A 24 -3.06 26.18 -42.23
CA PHE A 24 -2.49 24.84 -42.06
C PHE A 24 -3.34 23.92 -41.18
N PRO A 25 -3.40 22.59 -41.46
CA PRO A 25 -3.80 21.62 -40.47
C PRO A 25 -2.69 21.55 -39.41
N LEU A 26 -2.74 22.50 -38.47
CA LEU A 26 -2.30 22.24 -37.11
C LEU A 26 -3.22 21.13 -36.59
N THR A 27 -2.80 19.89 -36.84
CA THR A 27 -3.14 18.78 -35.96
C THR A 27 -2.53 19.12 -34.61
N ILE A 28 -3.26 19.95 -33.85
CA ILE A 28 -3.22 19.89 -32.40
C ILE A 28 -3.68 18.47 -32.13
N GLY A 29 -2.70 17.57 -32.00
CA GLY A 29 -2.96 16.24 -31.53
C GLY A 29 -3.61 16.44 -30.19
N SER A 30 -4.90 16.13 -30.09
CA SER A 30 -5.46 15.70 -28.83
C SER A 30 -4.59 14.53 -28.42
N GLN A 31 -3.61 14.79 -27.55
CA GLN A 31 -3.04 13.75 -26.72
C GLN A 31 -4.20 13.30 -25.85
N THR A 32 -5.00 12.39 -26.42
CA THR A 32 -5.77 11.43 -25.66
C THR A 32 -4.79 10.90 -24.63
N PHE A 33 -5.04 11.24 -23.36
CA PHE A 33 -4.32 10.61 -22.25
C PHE A 33 -4.26 9.13 -22.57
N ALA A 34 -3.04 8.58 -22.55
CA ALA A 34 -2.80 7.21 -22.95
C ALA A 34 -3.86 6.35 -22.27
N GLN A 35 -4.61 5.60 -23.07
CA GLN A 35 -5.55 4.62 -22.58
C GLN A 35 -4.71 3.66 -21.74
N LEU A 36 -4.75 3.82 -20.41
CA LEU A 36 -4.04 2.92 -19.49
C LEU A 36 -4.50 1.51 -19.88
N ASP A 37 -3.55 0.69 -20.31
CA ASP A 37 -3.87 -0.64 -20.83
C ASP A 37 -4.53 -1.47 -19.74
N GLU A 38 -5.25 -2.51 -20.15
CA GLU A 38 -6.13 -3.31 -19.30
C GLU A 38 -5.47 -3.67 -17.96
N ILE A 39 -6.14 -3.35 -16.85
CA ILE A 39 -5.68 -3.68 -15.50
C ILE A 39 -5.51 -5.19 -15.41
N ALA A 40 -4.32 -5.65 -15.03
CA ALA A 40 -4.00 -7.06 -14.85
C ALA A 40 -4.42 -7.56 -13.46
N LEU A 41 -4.22 -6.73 -12.43
CA LEU A 41 -4.47 -7.04 -11.03
C LEU A 41 -4.92 -5.81 -10.24
N LYS A 42 -5.79 -6.03 -9.24
CA LYS A 42 -6.13 -5.06 -8.19
C LYS A 42 -5.95 -5.71 -6.82
N ILE A 43 -5.22 -5.05 -5.94
CA ILE A 43 -4.78 -5.60 -4.65
C ILE A 43 -5.25 -4.69 -3.53
N GLY A 44 -5.89 -5.26 -2.51
CA GLY A 44 -6.28 -4.55 -1.28
C GLY A 44 -5.14 -4.56 -0.28
N ILE A 45 -4.84 -3.42 0.36
CA ILE A 45 -3.68 -3.31 1.25
C ILE A 45 -4.07 -2.54 2.52
N VAL A 46 -3.72 -3.08 3.67
CA VAL A 46 -3.95 -2.50 4.99
C VAL A 46 -2.78 -2.84 5.91
N THR A 47 -2.45 -1.97 6.85
CA THR A 47 -1.29 -2.13 7.74
C THR A 47 -1.58 -1.51 9.10
N ASP A 48 -0.85 -1.93 10.13
CA ASP A 48 -0.80 -1.23 11.42
C ASP A 48 -2.21 -1.02 12.00
N ALA A 49 -2.97 -2.12 12.12
CA ALA A 49 -4.27 -2.13 12.79
C ALA A 49 -4.12 -2.03 14.30
N HIS A 50 -3.02 -2.51 14.86
CA HIS A 50 -2.67 -2.41 16.28
C HIS A 50 -3.87 -2.72 17.20
N TYR A 51 -4.74 -3.69 16.87
CA TYR A 51 -5.95 -3.90 17.66
C TYR A 51 -5.61 -4.29 19.10
N ALA A 52 -6.31 -3.66 20.05
CA ALA A 52 -6.26 -4.00 21.46
C ALA A 52 -7.54 -3.55 22.17
N ASP A 53 -8.01 -4.36 23.12
CA ASP A 53 -9.15 -4.04 23.98
C ASP A 53 -8.75 -3.05 25.10
N LYS A 54 -8.36 -1.83 24.70
CA LYS A 54 -7.93 -0.74 25.60
C LYS A 54 -8.27 0.64 25.02
N GLY A 55 -8.33 1.64 25.91
CA GLY A 55 -8.58 3.03 25.50
C GLY A 55 -7.44 3.66 24.69
N THR A 56 -7.77 4.69 23.91
CA THR A 56 -6.86 5.45 23.04
C THR A 56 -5.59 5.92 23.74
N VAL A 57 -4.44 5.77 23.09
CA VAL A 57 -3.15 6.33 23.51
C VAL A 57 -2.56 7.15 22.37
N GLY A 58 -2.31 8.44 22.63
CA GLY A 58 -1.87 9.37 21.58
C GLY A 58 -2.91 9.46 20.46
N ASN A 59 -2.50 9.13 19.23
CA ASN A 59 -3.38 9.07 18.05
C ASN A 59 -3.86 7.62 17.73
N ARG A 60 -3.51 6.60 18.53
CA ARG A 60 -3.89 5.20 18.27
C ARG A 60 -5.27 4.88 18.87
N HIS A 61 -6.27 4.70 18.02
CA HIS A 61 -7.66 4.36 18.35
C HIS A 61 -7.90 2.84 18.24
N TYR A 62 -7.29 2.11 19.17
CA TYR A 62 -7.20 0.64 19.15
C TYR A 62 -8.49 -0.13 18.90
N GLN A 63 -9.60 0.28 19.52
CA GLN A 63 -10.90 -0.39 19.37
C GLN A 63 -11.60 -0.03 18.04
N ASP A 64 -11.32 1.14 17.47
CA ASP A 64 -11.90 1.59 16.19
C ASP A 64 -11.36 0.77 15.01
N SER A 65 -10.18 0.16 15.14
CA SER A 65 -9.55 -0.69 14.12
C SER A 65 -10.46 -1.82 13.62
N VAL A 66 -11.35 -2.37 14.44
CA VAL A 66 -12.33 -3.39 14.01
C VAL A 66 -13.35 -2.79 13.05
N LEU A 67 -13.94 -1.65 13.42
CA LEU A 67 -14.93 -0.93 12.61
C LEU A 67 -14.31 -0.44 11.29
N LYS A 68 -13.08 0.08 11.35
CA LYS A 68 -12.30 0.51 10.19
C LYS A 68 -11.95 -0.66 9.27
N MET A 69 -11.47 -1.79 9.81
CA MET A 69 -11.19 -2.99 9.04
C MET A 69 -12.44 -3.51 8.32
N ASP A 70 -13.58 -3.52 9.02
CA ASP A 70 -14.85 -3.99 8.48
C ASP A 70 -15.27 -3.18 7.24
N ALA A 71 -15.19 -1.85 7.33
CA ALA A 71 -15.45 -0.95 6.20
C ALA A 71 -14.42 -1.10 5.06
N THR A 72 -13.14 -1.27 5.38
CA THR A 72 -12.07 -1.52 4.39
C THR A 72 -12.32 -2.80 3.60
N VAL A 73 -12.78 -3.86 4.27
CA VAL A 73 -13.07 -5.16 3.64
C VAL A 73 -14.33 -5.12 2.78
N ASP A 74 -15.34 -4.32 3.16
CA ASP A 74 -16.49 -4.07 2.29
C ASP A 74 -16.06 -3.38 1.00
N VAL A 75 -15.20 -2.35 1.07
CA VAL A 75 -14.62 -1.68 -0.11
C VAL A 75 -13.83 -2.66 -0.99
N PHE A 76 -13.00 -3.53 -0.39
CA PHE A 76 -12.24 -4.53 -1.14
C PHE A 76 -13.14 -5.57 -1.84
N ASN A 77 -14.24 -5.95 -1.20
CA ASN A 77 -15.24 -6.86 -1.75
C ASN A 77 -16.11 -6.21 -2.84
N GLU A 78 -16.43 -4.92 -2.70
CA GLU A 78 -17.22 -4.13 -3.66
C GLU A 78 -16.44 -3.90 -4.97
N HIS A 79 -15.16 -3.52 -4.87
CA HIS A 79 -14.30 -3.31 -6.04
C HIS A 79 -13.75 -4.60 -6.69
N GLN A 80 -14.10 -5.76 -6.13
CA GLN A 80 -13.69 -7.08 -6.60
C GLN A 80 -12.16 -7.18 -6.75
N LEU A 81 -11.43 -6.90 -5.67
CA LEU A 81 -9.97 -7.02 -5.65
C LEU A 81 -9.57 -8.51 -5.74
N ASP A 82 -8.46 -8.80 -6.44
CA ASP A 82 -7.99 -10.16 -6.70
C ASP A 82 -7.46 -10.85 -5.43
N PHE A 83 -6.68 -10.11 -4.64
CA PHE A 83 -6.21 -10.54 -3.32
C PHE A 83 -6.03 -9.35 -2.36
N ALA A 84 -5.86 -9.63 -1.08
CA ALA A 84 -5.60 -8.62 -0.04
C ALA A 84 -4.34 -8.95 0.78
N VAL A 85 -3.58 -7.93 1.16
CA VAL A 85 -2.38 -8.03 2.00
C VAL A 85 -2.56 -7.22 3.28
N PHE A 86 -2.39 -7.87 4.43
CA PHE A 86 -2.24 -7.23 5.73
C PHE A 86 -0.74 -7.10 6.06
N MET A 87 -0.19 -5.88 6.08
CA MET A 87 1.26 -5.65 6.11
C MET A 87 1.89 -5.53 7.52
N GLY A 88 1.41 -6.35 8.47
CA GLY A 88 1.97 -6.44 9.82
C GLY A 88 1.41 -5.43 10.83
N ASP A 89 1.68 -5.71 12.10
CA ASP A 89 1.13 -5.03 13.29
C ASP A 89 -0.41 -5.10 13.30
N LEU A 90 -0.91 -6.34 13.30
CA LEU A 90 -2.34 -6.67 13.39
C LEU A 90 -2.90 -6.33 14.79
N ILE A 91 -2.08 -6.52 15.82
CA ILE A 91 -2.38 -6.23 17.23
C ILE A 91 -1.31 -5.30 17.84
N ASP A 92 -1.64 -4.49 18.86
CA ASP A 92 -0.65 -3.62 19.54
C ASP A 92 0.20 -4.39 20.59
N GLY A 93 -0.09 -5.67 20.79
CA GLY A 93 0.48 -6.51 21.86
C GLY A 93 -0.16 -6.27 23.25
N HIS A 94 -0.16 -7.32 24.07
CA HIS A 94 -0.88 -7.36 25.34
C HIS A 94 -0.03 -7.97 26.48
N VAL A 95 -0.64 -8.29 27.62
CA VAL A 95 0.06 -8.82 28.81
C VAL A 95 0.44 -10.31 28.71
N SER A 96 -0.14 -11.06 27.77
CA SER A 96 0.08 -12.51 27.61
C SER A 96 -0.25 -12.98 26.19
N ALA A 97 0.33 -14.12 25.78
CA ALA A 97 0.06 -14.76 24.49
C ALA A 97 -1.43 -15.07 24.27
N GLU A 98 -2.12 -15.57 25.31
CA GLU A 98 -3.56 -15.85 25.25
C GLU A 98 -4.39 -14.60 24.91
N ALA A 99 -4.02 -13.44 25.46
CA ALA A 99 -4.70 -12.19 25.17
C ALA A 99 -4.35 -11.63 23.78
N ASP A 100 -3.13 -11.86 23.29
CA ASP A 100 -2.75 -11.54 21.92
C ASP A 100 -3.52 -12.39 20.90
N LEU A 101 -3.62 -13.71 21.10
CA LEU A 101 -4.46 -14.60 20.26
C LEU A 101 -5.95 -14.24 20.32
N LYS A 102 -6.45 -13.78 21.48
CA LYS A 102 -7.81 -13.23 21.59
C LYS A 102 -7.96 -11.94 20.76
N ASN A 103 -7.01 -11.02 20.86
CA ASN A 103 -7.03 -9.77 20.10
C ASN A 103 -6.94 -10.05 18.59
N MET A 104 -6.05 -10.95 18.16
CA MET A 104 -5.95 -11.41 16.77
C MET A 104 -7.29 -11.95 16.27
N SER A 105 -7.96 -12.83 17.03
CA SER A 105 -9.30 -13.35 16.67
C SER A 105 -10.33 -12.24 16.41
N ILE A 106 -10.24 -11.11 17.12
CA ILE A 106 -11.21 -10.02 17.01
C ILE A 106 -10.98 -9.16 15.76
N ILE A 107 -9.71 -8.88 15.41
CA ILE A 107 -9.35 -8.05 14.24
C ILE A 107 -9.21 -8.86 12.95
N GLU A 108 -8.91 -10.16 13.04
CA GLU A 108 -8.92 -11.08 11.90
C GLU A 108 -10.36 -11.34 11.41
N ALA A 109 -11.34 -11.41 12.32
CA ALA A 109 -12.75 -11.66 11.98
C ALA A 109 -13.34 -10.73 10.90
N PRO A 110 -13.16 -9.40 10.91
CA PRO A 110 -13.56 -8.55 9.79
C PRO A 110 -12.68 -8.78 8.54
N PHE A 111 -11.36 -8.96 8.68
CA PHE A 111 -10.46 -9.21 7.54
C PHE A 111 -10.78 -10.54 6.81
N SER A 112 -11.26 -11.56 7.53
CA SER A 112 -11.70 -12.84 6.95
C SER A 112 -12.99 -12.77 6.16
N ARG A 113 -13.72 -11.65 6.19
CA ARG A 113 -14.86 -11.41 5.29
C ARG A 113 -14.43 -11.07 3.86
N PHE A 114 -13.14 -10.85 3.58
CA PHE A 114 -12.66 -10.66 2.23
C PHE A 114 -12.80 -11.95 1.41
N LYS A 115 -13.33 -11.84 0.19
CA LYS A 115 -13.74 -12.99 -0.65
C LYS A 115 -12.60 -13.60 -1.48
N GLY A 116 -11.47 -12.92 -1.62
CA GLY A 116 -10.29 -13.40 -2.35
C GLY A 116 -9.20 -13.94 -1.43
N ASP A 117 -8.03 -14.24 -2.00
CA ASP A 117 -6.88 -14.72 -1.24
C ASP A 117 -6.34 -13.64 -0.29
N ARG A 118 -5.88 -14.08 0.89
CA ARG A 118 -5.39 -13.21 1.96
C ARG A 118 -3.93 -13.54 2.26
N HIS A 119 -3.12 -12.49 2.32
CA HIS A 119 -1.69 -12.54 2.61
C HIS A 119 -1.39 -11.70 3.84
N TYR A 120 -0.41 -12.13 4.62
CA TYR A 120 0.01 -11.47 5.85
C TYR A 120 1.52 -11.31 5.83
N VAL A 121 1.97 -10.14 6.27
CA VAL A 121 3.36 -9.81 6.60
C VAL A 121 3.48 -9.78 8.12
N LEU A 122 4.61 -10.19 8.68
CA LEU A 122 4.87 -10.08 10.13
C LEU A 122 5.28 -8.66 10.51
N GLY A 123 4.58 -8.08 11.48
CA GLY A 123 5.02 -6.88 12.19
C GLY A 123 5.68 -7.22 13.53
N ASN A 124 6.31 -6.22 14.16
CA ASN A 124 7.00 -6.44 15.43
C ASN A 124 6.06 -6.43 16.64
N HIS A 125 4.91 -5.75 16.59
CA HIS A 125 3.93 -5.83 17.67
C HIS A 125 3.25 -7.21 17.73
N ASP A 126 3.10 -7.88 16.57
CA ASP A 126 2.55 -9.23 16.46
C ASP A 126 3.35 -10.27 17.29
N LEU A 127 4.64 -10.01 17.52
CA LEU A 127 5.57 -10.92 18.21
C LEU A 127 5.90 -10.48 19.66
N LEU A 128 5.19 -9.50 20.21
CA LEU A 128 5.44 -9.00 21.57
C LEU A 128 5.16 -10.05 22.66
N LYS A 129 4.20 -10.97 22.45
CA LYS A 129 3.95 -12.15 23.31
C LYS A 129 3.83 -13.46 22.54
N LEU A 130 3.97 -13.45 21.21
CA LEU A 130 3.84 -14.63 20.36
C LEU A 130 5.18 -14.99 19.71
N GLU A 131 5.34 -16.27 19.39
CA GLU A 131 6.32 -16.76 18.43
C GLU A 131 5.73 -16.72 17.01
N LYS A 132 6.57 -16.66 15.96
CA LYS A 132 6.12 -16.55 14.55
C LYS A 132 5.12 -17.63 14.14
N ASP A 133 5.37 -18.89 14.52
CA ASP A 133 4.48 -20.01 14.23
C ASP A 133 3.07 -19.82 14.81
N GLN A 134 2.95 -19.23 16.01
CA GLN A 134 1.66 -18.99 16.66
C GLN A 134 0.85 -17.92 15.92
N PHE A 135 1.51 -16.87 15.44
CA PHE A 135 0.87 -15.84 14.61
C PHE A 135 0.38 -16.46 13.29
N ILE A 136 1.24 -17.21 12.61
CA ILE A 136 0.98 -17.83 11.30
C ILE A 136 -0.18 -18.83 11.36
N GLU A 137 -0.18 -19.72 12.35
CA GLU A 137 -1.28 -20.68 12.57
C GLU A 137 -2.60 -19.96 12.85
N HIS A 138 -2.57 -18.87 13.61
CA HIS A 138 -3.78 -18.14 14.03
C HIS A 138 -4.41 -17.30 12.91
N CYS A 139 -3.61 -16.62 12.07
CA CYS A 139 -4.14 -15.80 10.96
C CYS A 139 -4.29 -16.57 9.64
N GLY A 140 -3.74 -17.78 9.55
CA GLY A 140 -3.76 -18.61 8.33
C GLY A 140 -2.75 -18.18 7.27
N ALA A 141 -1.66 -17.51 7.67
CA ALA A 141 -0.56 -17.19 6.76
C ALA A 141 0.13 -18.45 6.24
N LYS A 142 0.78 -18.37 5.07
CA LYS A 142 1.45 -19.52 4.46
C LYS A 142 2.78 -19.87 5.16
N LYS A 143 3.60 -18.85 5.44
CA LYS A 143 4.96 -18.87 6.02
C LYS A 143 5.33 -17.46 6.53
N PRO A 144 6.43 -17.28 7.29
CA PRO A 144 6.91 -15.94 7.67
C PRO A 144 7.25 -15.09 6.43
N TYR A 145 7.99 -15.69 5.50
CA TYR A 145 8.34 -15.15 4.17
C TYR A 145 8.07 -16.22 3.10
N TYR A 146 7.66 -15.78 1.91
CA TYR A 146 7.38 -16.64 0.74
C TYR A 146 7.09 -15.79 -0.50
N SER A 147 7.05 -16.44 -1.66
CA SER A 147 6.68 -15.82 -2.94
C SER A 147 5.51 -16.56 -3.62
N PHE A 148 4.88 -15.90 -4.60
CA PHE A 148 3.86 -16.47 -5.47
C PHE A 148 3.68 -15.66 -6.77
N ASP A 149 3.19 -16.31 -7.83
CA ASP A 149 2.86 -15.65 -9.10
C ASP A 149 1.34 -15.46 -9.24
N GLN A 150 0.92 -14.33 -9.81
CA GLN A 150 -0.46 -14.08 -10.25
C GLN A 150 -0.48 -13.16 -11.48
N GLN A 151 -1.29 -13.49 -12.50
CA GLN A 151 -1.47 -12.70 -13.74
C GLN A 151 -0.16 -12.10 -14.33
N GLU A 152 0.88 -12.92 -14.49
CA GLU A 152 2.21 -12.52 -15.01
C GLU A 152 2.98 -11.48 -14.15
N TYR A 153 2.60 -11.36 -12.88
CA TYR A 153 3.36 -10.70 -11.81
C TYR A 153 3.88 -11.71 -10.81
N HIS A 154 4.98 -11.34 -10.16
CA HIS A 154 5.56 -12.06 -9.03
C HIS A 154 5.43 -11.23 -7.76
N PHE A 155 5.12 -11.89 -6.65
CA PHE A 155 4.87 -11.26 -5.36
C PHE A 155 5.73 -11.90 -4.28
N VAL A 156 6.39 -11.07 -3.48
CA VAL A 156 7.29 -11.49 -2.39
C VAL A 156 6.76 -10.94 -1.08
N ILE A 157 6.59 -11.81 -0.08
CA ILE A 157 6.37 -11.45 1.32
C ILE A 157 7.70 -11.64 2.06
N LEU A 158 8.21 -10.59 2.71
CA LEU A 158 9.42 -10.62 3.54
C LEU A 158 9.10 -10.52 5.04
N ASP A 159 9.98 -11.09 5.84
CA ASP A 159 10.00 -11.03 7.29
C ASP A 159 11.28 -10.30 7.77
N ALA A 160 11.11 -9.06 8.26
CA ALA A 160 12.21 -8.31 8.86
C ALA A 160 12.21 -8.34 10.40
N CYS A 161 11.48 -9.29 11.00
CA CYS A 161 11.42 -9.53 12.44
C CYS A 161 12.50 -10.53 12.89
N PHE A 162 13.77 -10.20 12.63
CA PHE A 162 14.94 -10.90 13.16
C PHE A 162 15.88 -9.96 13.91
N ASN A 163 16.58 -10.52 14.90
CA ASN A 163 17.63 -9.85 15.67
C ASN A 163 18.97 -9.80 14.91
N PRO A 164 19.94 -8.96 15.31
CA PRO A 164 21.26 -8.89 14.69
C PRO A 164 22.02 -10.23 14.58
N ASP A 165 21.77 -11.15 15.52
CA ASP A 165 22.38 -12.48 15.58
C ASP A 165 21.67 -13.53 14.70
N ASN A 166 20.65 -13.12 13.93
CA ASN A 166 19.76 -13.93 13.08
C ASN A 166 18.76 -14.81 13.86
N SER A 167 18.60 -14.62 15.18
CA SER A 167 17.48 -15.23 15.90
C SER A 167 16.16 -14.51 15.62
N ASP A 168 15.06 -15.26 15.58
CA ASP A 168 13.71 -14.70 15.43
C ASP A 168 13.38 -13.69 16.54
N TYR A 169 12.61 -12.67 16.19
CA TYR A 169 11.83 -11.93 17.18
C TYR A 169 10.82 -12.85 17.86
N LYS A 170 10.71 -12.71 19.18
CA LYS A 170 9.73 -13.38 20.04
C LYS A 170 9.58 -12.68 21.38
N ALA A 171 8.64 -13.16 22.19
CA ALA A 171 8.30 -12.62 23.50
C ALA A 171 9.53 -12.31 24.38
N GLY A 172 9.93 -11.03 24.42
CA GLY A 172 10.96 -10.52 25.33
C GLY A 172 12.42 -10.68 24.88
N ASN A 173 12.72 -11.02 23.61
CA ASN A 173 14.12 -11.11 23.13
C ASN A 173 14.58 -9.99 22.19
N PHE A 174 13.69 -9.14 21.69
CA PHE A 174 14.02 -8.14 20.65
C PHE A 174 13.84 -6.69 21.12
N ASN A 175 14.48 -5.78 20.38
CA ASN A 175 14.20 -4.35 20.38
C ASN A 175 13.62 -3.98 19.01
N TRP A 176 12.44 -3.35 18.96
CA TRP A 176 11.75 -3.08 17.69
C TRP A 176 12.55 -2.21 16.72
N THR A 177 13.48 -1.38 17.20
CA THR A 177 14.36 -0.56 16.34
C THR A 177 15.51 -1.35 15.69
N GLU A 178 15.72 -2.60 16.06
CA GLU A 178 16.84 -3.46 15.63
C GLU A 178 16.36 -4.60 14.72
N SER A 179 15.68 -4.23 13.62
CA SER A 179 15.09 -5.16 12.65
C SER A 179 16.07 -5.57 11.54
N TYR A 180 16.03 -6.84 11.16
CA TYR A 180 16.89 -7.45 10.14
C TYR A 180 16.10 -8.46 9.31
N VAL A 181 16.47 -8.62 8.05
CA VAL A 181 16.13 -9.83 7.26
C VAL A 181 17.21 -10.89 7.51
N SER A 182 16.83 -12.14 7.76
CA SER A 182 17.79 -13.20 8.10
C SER A 182 18.69 -13.58 6.93
N LYS A 183 19.88 -14.16 7.20
CA LYS A 183 20.78 -14.69 6.15
C LYS A 183 20.15 -15.80 5.30
N GLU A 184 19.29 -16.61 5.90
CA GLU A 184 18.57 -17.67 5.18
C GLU A 184 17.55 -17.06 4.22
N GLU A 185 16.79 -16.08 4.69
CA GLU A 185 15.83 -15.36 3.86
C GLU A 185 16.50 -14.50 2.77
N LEU A 186 17.63 -13.85 3.05
CA LEU A 186 18.42 -13.15 2.01
C LEU A 186 18.87 -14.10 0.89
N ALA A 187 19.36 -15.29 1.25
CA ALA A 187 19.78 -16.30 0.28
C ALA A 187 18.60 -16.90 -0.48
N TRP A 188 17.45 -17.09 0.20
CA TRP A 188 16.20 -17.49 -0.45
C TRP A 188 15.71 -16.43 -1.44
N LEU A 189 15.66 -15.15 -1.03
CA LEU A 189 15.21 -14.02 -1.85
C LEU A 189 16.05 -13.85 -3.12
N GLU A 190 17.38 -13.97 -3.00
CA GLU A 190 18.27 -13.96 -4.16
C GLU A 190 17.96 -15.10 -5.13
N ALA A 191 17.77 -16.33 -4.63
CA ALA A 191 17.46 -17.50 -5.46
C ALA A 191 16.05 -17.43 -6.07
N ASP A 192 15.08 -16.88 -5.36
CA ASP A 192 13.68 -16.68 -5.79
C ASP A 192 13.62 -15.68 -6.95
N LEU A 193 14.22 -14.50 -6.78
CA LEU A 193 14.28 -13.46 -7.80
C LEU A 193 15.10 -13.87 -9.04
N GLN A 194 16.07 -14.77 -8.91
CA GLN A 194 16.79 -15.35 -10.06
C GLN A 194 15.94 -16.34 -10.89
N GLN A 195 14.85 -16.87 -10.34
CA GLN A 195 13.98 -17.84 -11.02
C GLN A 195 12.80 -17.22 -11.76
N THR A 196 12.46 -15.95 -11.47
CA THR A 196 11.36 -15.24 -12.13
C THR A 196 11.87 -14.27 -13.21
N SER A 197 11.01 -14.03 -14.21
CA SER A 197 11.17 -12.93 -15.18
C SER A 197 9.97 -11.97 -15.18
N TYR A 198 9.02 -12.21 -14.26
CA TYR A 198 7.84 -11.37 -14.10
C TYR A 198 8.17 -10.10 -13.29
N PRO A 199 7.48 -8.97 -13.55
CA PRO A 199 7.62 -7.77 -12.73
C PRO A 199 7.24 -8.08 -11.28
N THR A 200 8.09 -7.68 -10.34
CA THR A 200 8.00 -8.12 -8.94
C THR A 200 7.60 -7.00 -8.00
N VAL A 201 6.61 -7.26 -7.14
CA VAL A 201 6.21 -6.39 -6.02
C VAL A 201 6.53 -7.09 -4.69
N VAL A 202 7.22 -6.37 -3.81
CA VAL A 202 7.63 -6.86 -2.49
C VAL A 202 6.76 -6.21 -1.41
N PHE A 203 6.34 -6.99 -0.41
CA PHE A 203 5.68 -6.51 0.80
C PHE A 203 6.53 -6.85 2.03
N VAL A 204 6.74 -5.87 2.91
CA VAL A 204 7.57 -5.97 4.12
C VAL A 204 7.03 -4.99 5.15
N HIS A 205 7.05 -5.30 6.45
CA HIS A 205 6.49 -4.37 7.44
C HIS A 205 7.40 -3.16 7.68
N GLN A 206 8.65 -3.41 8.11
CA GLN A 206 9.65 -2.38 8.39
C GLN A 206 10.23 -1.76 7.10
N ARG A 207 10.70 -0.50 7.19
CA ARG A 207 11.15 0.26 6.03
C ARG A 207 12.47 -0.28 5.44
N LEU A 208 12.49 -0.52 4.13
CA LEU A 208 13.70 -0.86 3.38
C LEU A 208 14.39 0.35 2.74
N ASP A 209 13.79 1.54 2.80
CA ASP A 209 14.27 2.75 2.11
C ASP A 209 15.06 3.73 3.01
N ASP A 210 15.25 3.39 4.30
CA ASP A 210 15.97 4.22 5.28
C ASP A 210 16.54 3.40 6.48
N GLU A 211 17.68 2.74 6.33
CA GLU A 211 18.29 1.91 7.40
C GLU A 211 18.68 2.70 8.67
N ASN A 212 18.89 4.01 8.52
CA ASN A 212 19.30 4.91 9.60
C ASN A 212 18.11 5.37 10.45
N SER A 213 16.88 5.17 9.96
CA SER A 213 15.65 5.38 10.70
C SER A 213 15.48 4.35 11.83
N HIS A 214 14.77 4.74 12.90
CA HIS A 214 14.30 3.79 13.91
C HIS A 214 13.32 2.76 13.33
N TYR A 215 12.62 3.13 12.25
CA TYR A 215 11.63 2.31 11.54
C TYR A 215 12.24 1.48 10.40
N GLY A 216 13.58 1.56 10.23
CA GLY A 216 14.29 0.97 9.11
C GLY A 216 15.01 -0.32 9.45
N VAL A 217 14.95 -1.28 8.52
CA VAL A 217 15.70 -2.54 8.60
C VAL A 217 17.19 -2.24 8.52
N LYS A 218 17.97 -2.71 9.50
CA LYS A 218 19.38 -2.36 9.68
C LYS A 218 20.30 -2.94 8.62
N ASN A 219 19.92 -4.08 8.02
CA ASN A 219 20.56 -4.62 6.82
C ASN A 219 19.79 -4.32 5.52
N ALA A 220 18.91 -3.31 5.50
CA ALA A 220 18.22 -2.89 4.27
C ALA A 220 19.14 -2.63 3.07
N PRO A 221 20.39 -2.11 3.19
CA PRO A 221 21.28 -1.98 2.03
C PRO A 221 21.52 -3.31 1.32
N VAL A 222 21.70 -4.40 2.07
CA VAL A 222 21.90 -5.75 1.51
C VAL A 222 20.63 -6.25 0.81
N VAL A 223 19.45 -6.03 1.43
CA VAL A 223 18.17 -6.36 0.80
C VAL A 223 18.00 -5.58 -0.50
N ARG A 224 18.19 -4.25 -0.47
CA ARG A 224 18.09 -3.38 -1.64
C ARG A 224 19.07 -3.78 -2.74
N ASP A 225 20.29 -4.19 -2.41
CA ASP A 225 21.28 -4.64 -3.39
C ASP A 225 20.81 -5.93 -4.11
N ILE A 226 20.15 -6.85 -3.41
CA ILE A 226 19.53 -8.05 -4.03
C ILE A 226 18.36 -7.64 -4.92
N LEU A 227 17.43 -6.82 -4.41
CA LEU A 227 16.27 -6.34 -5.19
C LEU A 227 16.72 -5.62 -6.47
N GLN A 228 17.74 -4.77 -6.38
CA GLN A 228 18.30 -4.04 -7.53
C GLN A 228 18.99 -4.95 -8.53
N GLN A 229 19.83 -5.89 -8.08
CA GLN A 229 20.53 -6.83 -8.98
C GLN A 229 19.57 -7.73 -9.75
N SER A 230 18.38 -8.02 -9.21
CA SER A 230 17.35 -8.81 -9.90
C SER A 230 16.83 -8.17 -11.20
N GLN A 231 16.82 -6.83 -11.28
CA GLN A 231 16.22 -6.03 -12.37
C GLN A 231 14.70 -6.28 -12.63
N VAL A 232 14.04 -7.16 -11.88
CA VAL A 232 12.61 -7.48 -12.01
C VAL A 232 11.73 -6.78 -10.97
N VAL A 233 12.30 -6.40 -9.83
CA VAL A 233 11.58 -5.69 -8.76
C VAL A 233 11.28 -4.26 -9.18
N MET A 234 10.00 -3.89 -9.12
CA MET A 234 9.50 -2.55 -9.49
C MET A 234 9.00 -1.77 -8.28
N ALA A 235 8.46 -2.43 -7.25
CA ALA A 235 7.94 -1.76 -6.08
C ALA A 235 8.14 -2.54 -4.77
N VAL A 236 8.21 -1.79 -3.67
CA VAL A 236 8.19 -2.28 -2.30
C VAL A 236 7.08 -1.52 -1.56
N LEU A 237 6.17 -2.23 -0.90
CA LEU A 237 5.16 -1.64 -0.01
C LEU A 237 5.47 -1.99 1.44
N GLN A 238 5.37 -0.98 2.30
CA GLN A 238 5.83 -1.01 3.68
C GLN A 238 4.95 -0.19 4.62
N GLY A 239 4.94 -0.56 5.91
CA GLY A 239 4.12 0.05 6.96
C GLY A 239 4.97 0.66 8.06
N HIS A 240 4.67 0.33 9.31
CA HIS A 240 5.49 0.50 10.52
C HIS A 240 5.74 1.94 11.01
N ASN A 241 6.01 2.87 10.09
CA ASN A 241 6.25 4.28 10.38
C ASN A 241 4.96 5.13 10.38
N HIS A 242 3.79 4.52 10.15
CA HIS A 242 2.46 5.12 10.21
C HIS A 242 2.19 6.34 9.28
N ILE A 243 3.17 6.78 8.47
CA ILE A 243 3.06 7.93 7.58
C ILE A 243 3.01 7.51 6.10
N TRP A 244 2.32 8.32 5.30
CA TRP A 244 2.49 8.28 3.86
C TRP A 244 3.86 8.85 3.46
N ASP A 245 4.72 8.02 2.88
CA ASP A 245 6.03 8.43 2.37
C ASP A 245 6.35 7.65 1.08
N TYR A 246 7.16 8.24 0.20
CA TYR A 246 7.53 7.66 -1.08
C TYR A 246 8.99 7.96 -1.41
N ARG A 247 9.74 6.92 -1.80
CA ARG A 247 11.11 7.06 -2.31
C ARG A 247 11.29 6.22 -3.58
N ALA A 248 12.07 6.73 -4.53
CA ALA A 248 12.58 5.96 -5.64
C ALA A 248 14.09 5.74 -5.44
N ILE A 249 14.52 4.48 -5.39
CA ILE A 249 15.93 4.11 -5.20
C ILE A 249 16.30 3.12 -6.31
N SER A 250 17.23 3.52 -7.18
CA SER A 250 17.74 2.70 -8.30
C SER A 250 16.64 2.10 -9.19
N GLY A 251 15.56 2.86 -9.45
CA GLY A 251 14.43 2.42 -10.28
C GLY A 251 13.34 1.62 -9.54
N ILE A 252 13.53 1.30 -8.26
CA ILE A 252 12.53 0.64 -7.41
C ILE A 252 11.75 1.69 -6.62
N HIS A 253 10.42 1.52 -6.55
CA HIS A 253 9.48 2.46 -5.95
C HIS A 253 9.02 1.97 -4.56
N TYR A 254 9.42 2.66 -3.50
CA TYR A 254 9.13 2.33 -2.10
C TYR A 254 7.96 3.16 -1.60
N PHE A 255 6.91 2.52 -1.11
CA PHE A 255 5.67 3.13 -0.62
C PHE A 255 5.47 2.83 0.86
N SER A 256 5.58 3.85 1.71
CA SER A 256 5.20 3.74 3.13
C SER A 256 3.75 4.14 3.30
N LEU A 257 2.94 3.30 3.94
CA LEU A 257 1.50 3.48 4.06
C LEU A 257 1.07 4.00 5.43
N LEU A 258 -0.13 4.61 5.47
CA LEU A 258 -0.78 5.07 6.69
C LEU A 258 -1.30 3.90 7.52
N ALA A 259 -1.27 4.05 8.84
CA ALA A 259 -1.73 3.04 9.79
C ALA A 259 -3.25 3.09 10.03
N LEU A 260 -3.91 1.94 9.97
CA LEU A 260 -5.36 1.81 10.20
C LEU A 260 -5.77 2.29 11.61
N VAL A 261 -4.93 2.07 12.62
CA VAL A 261 -5.22 2.45 14.01
C VAL A 261 -5.33 3.96 14.24
N GLU A 262 -4.84 4.80 13.33
CA GLU A 262 -4.67 6.23 13.61
C GLU A 262 -5.89 7.11 13.33
N GLY A 263 -6.20 8.02 14.26
CA GLY A 263 -7.38 8.88 14.21
C GLY A 263 -8.70 8.15 14.55
N ALA A 264 -9.71 8.91 14.99
CA ALA A 264 -10.99 8.38 15.45
C ALA A 264 -11.94 8.02 14.31
N GLY A 265 -12.74 6.98 14.48
CA GLY A 265 -13.90 6.71 13.62
C GLY A 265 -13.58 6.37 12.15
N LEU A 266 -14.64 6.19 11.36
CA LEU A 266 -14.54 5.83 9.93
C LEU A 266 -14.03 6.98 9.06
N GLU A 267 -14.22 8.22 9.50
CA GLU A 267 -13.70 9.41 8.82
C GLU A 267 -12.17 9.49 8.83
N ASN A 268 -11.50 8.77 9.74
CA ASN A 268 -10.04 8.57 9.75
C ASN A 268 -9.67 7.10 9.43
N ASN A 269 -10.45 6.40 8.60
CA ASN A 269 -10.04 5.08 8.11
C ASN A 269 -8.81 5.21 7.18
N ALA A 270 -7.93 4.21 7.18
CA ALA A 270 -6.71 4.19 6.37
C ALA A 270 -6.46 2.81 5.75
N TYR A 271 -6.39 2.77 4.42
CA TYR A 271 -6.09 1.59 3.62
C TYR A 271 -5.58 2.04 2.24
N SER A 272 -5.14 1.10 1.41
CA SER A 272 -4.76 1.37 0.03
C SER A 272 -5.28 0.32 -0.94
N THR A 273 -5.43 0.71 -2.21
CA THR A 273 -5.64 -0.21 -3.32
C THR A 273 -4.53 0.00 -4.35
N LEU A 274 -3.94 -1.10 -4.80
CA LEU A 274 -2.85 -1.13 -5.78
C LEU A 274 -3.36 -1.78 -7.06
N SER A 275 -3.42 -1.04 -8.16
CA SER A 275 -3.69 -1.60 -9.48
C SER A 275 -2.39 -1.74 -10.27
N LEU A 276 -2.22 -2.89 -10.89
CA LEU A 276 -1.09 -3.23 -11.74
C LEU A 276 -1.61 -3.49 -13.16
N HIS A 277 -1.04 -2.80 -14.15
CA HIS A 277 -1.48 -2.81 -15.54
C HIS A 277 -0.58 -3.68 -16.42
N LYS A 278 -1.09 -4.23 -17.53
CA LYS A 278 -0.29 -5.11 -18.43
C LYS A 278 0.96 -4.45 -19.03
N ASP A 279 0.99 -3.12 -19.13
CA ASP A 279 2.15 -2.31 -19.53
C ASP A 279 3.17 -2.08 -18.38
N ARG A 280 2.94 -2.74 -17.24
CA ARG A 280 3.66 -2.63 -15.96
C ARG A 280 3.39 -1.35 -15.16
N HIS A 281 2.47 -0.49 -15.60
CA HIS A 281 2.12 0.73 -14.88
C HIS A 281 1.56 0.43 -13.48
N ILE A 282 1.98 1.22 -12.49
CA ILE A 282 1.53 1.11 -11.09
C ILE A 282 0.58 2.25 -10.79
N VAL A 283 -0.60 1.92 -10.24
CA VAL A 283 -1.53 2.89 -9.65
C VAL A 283 -1.78 2.52 -8.20
N LEU A 284 -1.14 3.22 -7.26
CA LEU A 284 -1.46 3.12 -5.84
C LEU A 284 -2.43 4.25 -5.46
N HIS A 285 -3.57 3.89 -4.87
CA HIS A 285 -4.53 4.81 -4.26
C HIS A 285 -4.57 4.60 -2.74
N GLY A 286 -4.27 5.64 -1.95
CA GLY A 286 -4.37 5.62 -0.49
C GLY A 286 -5.55 6.44 0.05
N GLU A 287 -6.35 5.84 0.94
CA GLU A 287 -7.37 6.51 1.75
C GLU A 287 -6.78 6.87 3.14
N GLY A 288 -7.17 8.01 3.71
CA GLY A 288 -6.68 8.46 5.01
C GLY A 288 -6.90 9.96 5.25
N ALA A 289 -7.69 10.31 6.28
CA ALA A 289 -7.81 11.70 6.70
C ALA A 289 -6.54 12.20 7.38
N ASN A 290 -6.29 13.51 7.23
CA ASN A 290 -5.03 14.21 7.49
C ASN A 290 -3.93 14.02 6.43
N SER A 291 -4.14 13.25 5.37
CA SER A 291 -3.41 13.54 4.13
C SER A 291 -4.01 14.76 3.41
N PRO A 292 -3.21 15.75 2.97
CA PRO A 292 -3.67 16.79 2.05
C PRO A 292 -3.99 16.27 0.64
N PHE A 293 -3.77 14.97 0.36
CA PHE A 293 -3.95 14.36 -0.95
C PHE A 293 -4.72 13.03 -0.85
N ARG A 294 -5.73 12.83 -1.69
CA ARG A 294 -6.05 11.45 -2.12
C ARG A 294 -4.86 10.99 -2.93
N HIS A 295 -4.00 10.16 -2.33
CA HIS A 295 -2.73 9.83 -2.94
C HIS A 295 -2.94 8.82 -4.07
N LEU A 296 -3.18 9.32 -5.27
CA LEU A 296 -3.02 8.55 -6.50
C LEU A 296 -1.58 8.74 -6.98
N ILE A 297 -0.74 7.74 -6.70
CA ILE A 297 0.59 7.65 -7.30
C ILE A 297 0.50 6.76 -8.54
N SER A 298 0.75 7.37 -9.69
CA SER A 298 0.92 6.72 -10.98
C SER A 298 2.41 6.64 -11.31
N VAL A 299 2.91 5.45 -11.64
CA VAL A 299 4.32 5.21 -12.03
C VAL A 299 4.37 4.45 -13.35
N ASP A 300 4.93 5.10 -14.37
CA ASP A 300 5.41 4.43 -15.58
C ASP A 300 6.83 3.88 -15.30
N PRO A 301 7.03 2.54 -15.32
CA PRO A 301 8.33 1.93 -15.02
C PRO A 301 9.32 1.99 -16.18
N ILE A 302 8.92 2.35 -17.40
CA ILE A 302 9.82 2.52 -18.55
C ILE A 302 10.47 3.91 -18.51
N SER A 303 9.70 4.95 -18.16
CA SER A 303 10.22 6.31 -18.03
C SER A 303 10.59 6.73 -16.60
N HIS A 304 10.32 5.86 -15.62
CA HIS A 304 10.31 6.17 -14.17
C HIS A 304 9.52 7.43 -13.81
N ARG A 305 8.55 7.82 -14.66
CA ARG A 305 7.83 9.08 -14.51
C ARG A 305 6.75 8.93 -13.45
N LEU A 306 7.04 9.51 -12.29
CA LEU A 306 6.06 9.71 -11.24
C LEU A 306 5.02 10.76 -11.68
N THR A 307 3.76 10.35 -11.72
CA THR A 307 2.61 11.26 -11.76
C THR A 307 1.89 11.16 -10.42
N SER A 308 2.26 12.02 -9.48
CA SER A 308 1.49 12.22 -8.25
C SER A 308 0.33 13.17 -8.55
N TRP A 309 -0.90 12.69 -8.41
CA TRP A 309 -2.08 13.55 -8.59
C TRP A 309 -2.37 14.31 -7.31
N THR A 310 -1.68 15.43 -7.11
CA THR A 310 -1.86 16.31 -5.95
C THR A 310 -3.03 17.30 -6.10
N GLU A 311 -3.58 17.48 -7.31
CA GLU A 311 -4.65 18.44 -7.58
C GLU A 311 -5.78 17.86 -8.46
N ILE A 312 -6.84 17.33 -7.82
CA ILE A 312 -8.22 17.52 -8.33
C ILE A 312 -9.11 17.95 -7.17
N LYS A 313 -9.09 19.26 -6.90
CA LYS A 313 -10.31 19.96 -6.47
C LYS A 313 -10.87 20.66 -7.71
N SER A 314 -12.19 20.55 -7.89
CA SER A 314 -12.99 20.98 -9.05
C SER A 314 -12.94 20.05 -10.28
N GLU A 315 -14.06 20.03 -11.01
CA GLU A 315 -14.36 19.22 -12.21
C GLU A 315 -14.64 17.72 -12.01
N THR A 316 -15.74 17.46 -11.27
CA THR A 316 -16.76 16.44 -11.60
C THR A 316 -16.28 15.10 -12.21
N ILE A 317 -15.80 14.21 -11.35
CA ILE A 317 -16.05 12.77 -11.56
C ILE A 317 -17.52 12.53 -11.16
N SER A 318 -18.31 11.96 -12.08
CA SER A 318 -19.73 11.68 -11.87
C SER A 318 -19.94 10.63 -10.77
N PRO A 319 -20.89 10.78 -9.84
CA PRO A 319 -21.09 9.87 -8.70
C PRO A 319 -21.89 8.60 -9.10
N TYR A 320 -21.60 8.03 -10.27
CA TYR A 320 -22.32 6.89 -10.84
C TYR A 320 -21.39 5.94 -11.59
N ILE A 321 -20.69 5.10 -10.84
CA ILE A 321 -20.58 3.67 -11.16
C ILE A 321 -20.96 2.96 -9.87
N VAL A 322 -21.98 2.11 -9.95
CA VAL A 322 -22.57 1.28 -8.87
C VAL A 322 -22.11 -0.15 -9.08
#